data_AF-A0A1I6QUP6-F1
#
_entry.id   AF-A0A1I6QUP6-F1
#
_cell.length_a   1.000
_cell.length_b   1.000
_cell.length_c   1.000
_cell.angle_alpha   90.00
_cell.angle_beta   90.00
_cell.angle_gamma   90.00
#
_symmetry.space_group_name_H-M   'P 1'
#
loop_
_entity.id
_entity.type
_entity.pdbx_description
1 polymer ?
#
loop_
_entity_poly.entity_id
_entity_poly.type
_entity_poly.pdbx_seq_one_letter_code
_entity_poly.pdbx_strand_id
1 'polypeptide(L)'
;MPEGPAPVDWQGEALDCAACRFRARLDLGQCGQGWACAHDRYAKRIERFFLLNPDLADMCLSHPYFETRMNAARVASVFRLPRLLSDADAGVRAMAILRLPPAHAERRIKDPDRRVRIAVAHRLHREQLLPMAADEDGYVRSIVARRAEPGMLPIMIGDADPEIRRIVARRVGTGWLDRFRADPDPLVRREAALRRPGLFVQDDDLRVRHVVAESGAAADVRALLDDPEDIIRETAVTRLAQLKEGA
;
A
#
# COMPACT_ATOMS: atom_id res chain seq x y z
N MET A 1 12.83 10.81 31.50
CA MET A 1 12.84 12.12 30.82
C MET A 1 11.70 12.12 29.80
N PRO A 2 10.94 13.21 29.60
CA PRO A 2 9.99 13.24 28.50
C PRO A 2 10.78 13.09 27.19
N GLU A 3 10.58 11.98 26.47
CA GLU A 3 11.16 11.81 25.15
C GLU A 3 10.54 12.83 24.18
N GLY A 4 11.38 13.44 23.35
CA GLY A 4 10.94 14.30 22.26
C GLY A 4 11.17 15.80 22.48
N PRO A 5 10.66 16.64 21.55
CA PRO A 5 10.91 18.08 21.53
C PRO A 5 10.28 18.82 22.73
N ALA A 6 10.61 20.10 22.91
CA ALA A 6 9.99 20.94 23.93
C ALA A 6 8.44 20.87 23.85
N PRO A 7 7.74 20.81 25.01
CA PRO A 7 6.28 20.70 25.06
C PRO A 7 5.62 22.05 24.83
N VAL A 8 5.61 22.46 23.57
CA VAL A 8 4.98 23.68 23.08
C VAL A 8 3.86 23.32 22.12
N ASP A 9 2.95 24.26 21.89
CA ASP A 9 1.89 24.10 20.91
C ASP A 9 2.42 24.18 19.46
N TRP A 10 1.52 24.03 18.49
CA TRP A 10 1.85 24.05 17.07
C TRP A 10 2.34 25.40 16.54
N GLN A 11 2.19 26.48 17.32
CA GLN A 11 2.72 27.81 17.04
C GLN A 11 4.09 28.02 17.72
N GLY A 12 4.46 27.14 18.65
CA GLY A 12 5.70 27.23 19.43
C GLY A 12 5.51 27.86 20.80
N GLU A 13 4.27 28.15 21.20
CA GLU A 13 3.95 28.78 22.47
C GLU A 13 3.89 27.76 23.62
N ALA A 14 4.16 28.24 24.83
CA ALA A 14 4.09 27.39 26.02
C ALA A 14 2.67 26.87 26.24
N LEU A 15 2.55 25.57 26.53
CA LEU A 15 1.27 24.97 26.90
C LEU A 15 0.85 25.45 28.28
N ASP A 16 -0.40 25.89 28.44
CA ASP A 16 -0.99 26.23 29.73
C ASP A 16 -2.03 25.17 30.15
N CYS A 17 -1.64 24.32 31.10
CA CYS A 17 -2.54 23.31 31.65
C CYS A 17 -3.64 23.93 32.53
N ALA A 18 -3.40 25.08 33.16
CA ALA A 18 -4.36 25.69 34.09
C ALA A 18 -5.58 26.25 33.34
N ALA A 19 -5.37 26.85 32.17
CA ALA A 19 -6.44 27.34 31.29
C ALA A 19 -7.02 26.27 30.34
N CYS A 20 -6.49 25.05 30.34
CA CYS A 20 -6.89 24.01 29.39
C CYS A 20 -8.30 23.47 29.69
N ARG A 21 -9.16 23.43 28.66
CA ARG A 21 -10.52 22.85 28.75
C ARG A 21 -10.56 21.37 29.17
N PHE A 22 -9.43 20.67 29.11
CA PHE A 22 -9.28 19.27 29.49
C PHE A 22 -8.60 19.10 30.86
N ARG A 23 -8.53 20.15 31.70
CA ARG A 23 -7.84 20.14 33.00
C ARG A 23 -8.19 18.94 33.88
N ALA A 24 -9.45 18.50 33.86
CA ALA A 24 -9.90 17.34 34.64
C ALA A 24 -9.17 16.03 34.26
N ARG A 25 -8.68 15.90 33.01
CA ARG A 25 -7.90 14.73 32.56
C ARG A 25 -6.50 14.69 33.17
N LEU A 26 -5.94 15.86 33.49
CA LEU A 26 -4.63 15.95 34.12
C LEU A 26 -4.68 15.41 35.56
N ASP A 27 -5.76 15.66 36.30
CA ASP A 27 -5.92 15.12 37.67
C ASP A 27 -6.09 13.60 37.69
N LEU A 28 -6.59 13.03 36.60
CA LEU A 28 -6.70 11.59 36.39
C LEU A 28 -5.42 10.95 35.83
N GLY A 29 -4.36 11.73 35.61
CA GLY A 29 -3.13 11.25 34.99
C GLY A 29 -3.32 10.78 33.54
N GLN A 30 -4.34 11.26 32.84
CA GLN A 30 -4.68 10.89 31.46
C GLN A 30 -4.11 11.87 30.42
N CYS A 31 -3.50 12.97 30.86
CA CYS A 31 -2.73 13.89 30.03
C CYS A 31 -1.61 14.55 30.85
N GLY A 32 -0.68 15.25 30.17
CA GLY A 32 0.42 15.97 30.80
C GLY A 32 1.42 16.55 29.80
N GLN A 33 2.00 17.71 30.12
CA GLN A 33 3.01 18.35 29.26
C GLN A 33 4.23 17.43 29.08
N GLY A 34 4.80 17.41 27.88
CA GLY A 34 5.94 16.55 27.56
C GLY A 34 5.56 15.08 27.35
N TRP A 35 4.29 14.71 27.58
CA TRP A 35 3.85 13.32 27.58
C TRP A 35 2.60 13.07 26.73
N ALA A 36 1.47 13.68 27.03
CA ALA A 36 0.21 13.47 26.31
C ALA A 36 -0.62 14.75 26.34
N CYS A 37 -0.81 15.40 25.19
CA CYS A 37 -1.59 16.63 25.11
C CYS A 37 -2.15 16.82 23.70
N ALA A 38 -3.44 17.15 23.59
CA ALA A 38 -4.10 17.43 22.32
C ALA A 38 -3.60 18.71 21.63
N HIS A 39 -3.02 19.63 22.40
CA HIS A 39 -2.54 20.94 21.95
C HIS A 39 -1.04 20.97 21.67
N ASP A 40 -0.30 19.90 21.99
CA ASP A 40 1.14 19.81 21.71
C ASP A 40 1.39 19.72 20.20
N ARG A 41 2.54 20.22 19.72
CA ARG A 41 2.92 20.09 18.31
C ARG A 41 3.38 18.68 17.92
N TYR A 42 3.82 17.88 18.88
CA TYR A 42 4.44 16.59 18.61
C TYR A 42 3.39 15.49 18.45
N ALA A 43 3.23 15.00 17.23
CA ALA A 43 2.21 14.01 16.86
C ALA A 43 2.09 12.81 17.83
N LYS A 44 3.20 12.26 18.33
CA LYS A 44 3.17 11.12 19.27
C LYS A 44 2.50 11.46 20.61
N ARG A 45 2.59 12.71 21.07
CA ARG A 45 1.92 13.18 22.31
C ARG A 45 0.43 13.41 22.08
N ILE A 46 0.07 13.91 20.90
CA ILE A 46 -1.32 14.06 20.46
C ILE A 46 -1.99 12.69 20.32
N GLU A 47 -1.34 11.76 19.63
CA GLU A 47 -1.78 10.37 19.50
C GLU A 47 -2.02 9.74 20.87
N ARG A 48 -1.04 9.84 21.77
CA ARG A 48 -1.17 9.33 23.14
C ARG A 48 -2.34 9.94 23.89
N PHE A 49 -2.58 11.24 23.74
CA PHE A 49 -3.73 11.91 24.34
C PHE A 49 -5.05 11.24 23.91
N PHE A 50 -5.23 10.99 22.61
CA PHE A 50 -6.47 10.37 22.11
C PHE A 50 -6.57 8.86 22.38
N LEU A 51 -5.45 8.16 22.59
CA LEU A 51 -5.45 6.80 23.10
C LEU A 51 -5.97 6.73 24.54
N LEU A 52 -5.61 7.70 25.37
CA LEU A 52 -6.02 7.76 26.78
C LEU A 52 -7.40 8.40 26.98
N ASN A 53 -7.84 9.24 26.04
CA ASN A 53 -9.07 10.04 26.15
C ASN A 53 -9.90 9.97 24.84
N PRO A 54 -10.34 8.77 24.39
CA PRO A 54 -11.07 8.63 23.13
C PRO A 54 -12.42 9.36 23.13
N ASP A 55 -13.03 9.55 24.31
CA ASP A 55 -14.29 10.27 24.49
C ASP A 55 -14.19 11.77 24.12
N LEU A 56 -12.99 12.34 24.13
CA LEU A 56 -12.75 13.75 23.80
C LEU A 56 -12.50 13.99 22.29
N ALA A 57 -12.40 12.93 21.49
CA ALA A 57 -12.01 13.02 20.09
C ALA A 57 -12.97 13.87 19.25
N ASP A 58 -14.28 13.66 19.40
CA ASP A 58 -15.31 14.37 18.64
C ASP A 58 -15.18 15.91 18.81
N MET A 59 -14.82 16.37 20.02
CA MET A 59 -14.64 17.79 20.36
C MET A 59 -13.35 18.40 19.77
N CYS A 60 -12.42 17.57 19.32
CA CYS A 60 -11.14 17.99 18.76
C CYS A 60 -11.11 17.97 17.23
N LEU A 61 -12.19 17.55 16.58
CA LEU A 61 -12.31 17.52 15.12
C LEU A 61 -12.38 18.92 14.46
N SER A 62 -12.53 20.00 15.23
CA SER A 62 -12.46 21.39 14.76
C SER A 62 -11.24 22.13 15.30
N HIS A 63 -10.26 21.41 15.83
CA HIS A 63 -9.04 22.02 16.37
C HIS A 63 -8.26 22.77 15.28
N PRO A 64 -7.66 23.95 15.55
CA PRO A 64 -6.94 24.71 14.53
C PRO A 64 -5.77 23.93 13.90
N TYR A 65 -5.06 23.15 14.71
CA TYR A 65 -3.98 22.29 14.24
C TYR A 65 -4.48 21.02 13.56
N PHE A 66 -4.02 20.79 12.32
CA PHE A 66 -4.46 19.65 11.51
C PHE A 66 -4.04 18.30 12.10
N GLU A 67 -2.86 18.18 12.71
CA GLU A 67 -2.38 16.96 13.37
C GLU A 67 -3.31 16.54 14.51
N THR A 68 -3.82 17.50 15.29
CA THR A 68 -4.84 17.23 16.32
C THR A 68 -6.13 16.73 15.70
N ARG A 69 -6.63 17.37 14.63
CA ARG A 69 -7.84 16.90 13.93
C ARG A 69 -7.66 15.51 13.34
N MET A 70 -6.50 15.24 12.73
CA MET A 70 -6.16 13.96 12.12
C MET A 70 -6.10 12.86 13.18
N ASN A 71 -5.42 13.08 14.31
CA ASN A 71 -5.34 12.11 15.40
C ASN A 71 -6.69 11.92 16.10
N ALA A 72 -7.48 12.97 16.27
CA ALA A 72 -8.85 12.86 16.75
C ALA A 72 -9.71 12.00 15.80
N ALA A 73 -9.61 12.21 14.49
CA ALA A 73 -10.35 11.46 13.47
C ALA A 73 -10.07 9.94 13.49
N ARG A 74 -8.91 9.50 14.01
CA ARG A 74 -8.58 8.07 14.15
C ARG A 74 -9.52 7.36 15.11
N VAL A 75 -9.99 8.02 16.15
CA VAL A 75 -10.78 7.42 17.25
C VAL A 75 -12.19 8.00 17.39
N ALA A 76 -12.44 9.18 16.81
CA ALA A 76 -13.73 9.84 16.83
C ALA A 76 -14.86 8.96 16.25
N SER A 77 -16.08 9.30 16.63
CA SER A 77 -17.28 8.66 16.11
C SER A 77 -17.34 8.78 14.59
N VAL A 78 -17.56 7.66 13.90
CA VAL A 78 -17.67 7.63 12.42
C VAL A 78 -18.76 8.57 11.90
N PHE A 79 -19.80 8.83 12.70
CA PHE A 79 -20.89 9.75 12.35
C PHE A 79 -20.45 11.21 12.29
N ARG A 80 -19.31 11.57 12.89
CA ARG A 80 -18.75 12.94 12.86
C ARG A 80 -17.73 13.15 11.76
N LEU A 81 -17.23 12.09 11.12
CA LEU A 81 -16.18 12.16 10.11
C LEU A 81 -16.61 12.67 8.72
N PRO A 82 -17.87 12.57 8.25
CA PRO A 82 -18.22 13.00 6.90
C PRO A 82 -17.84 14.47 6.60
N ARG A 83 -17.91 15.37 7.58
CA ARG A 83 -17.51 16.78 7.41
C ARG A 83 -16.02 16.96 7.11
N LEU A 84 -15.17 16.04 7.59
CA LEU A 84 -13.72 16.10 7.41
C LEU A 84 -13.30 15.73 5.99
N LEU A 85 -14.22 15.20 5.16
CA LEU A 85 -13.94 14.98 3.75
C LEU A 85 -13.68 16.29 2.98
N SER A 86 -14.06 17.44 3.55
CA SER A 86 -13.79 18.77 3.00
C SER A 86 -12.77 19.54 3.83
N ASP A 87 -11.99 18.87 4.69
CA ASP A 87 -10.93 19.50 5.46
C ASP A 87 -9.84 20.05 4.52
N ALA A 88 -9.26 21.20 4.87
CA ALA A 88 -8.19 21.82 4.11
C ALA A 88 -6.94 20.93 4.05
N ASP A 89 -6.65 20.21 5.15
CA ASP A 89 -5.50 19.31 5.23
C ASP A 89 -5.84 17.92 4.66
N ALA A 90 -4.99 17.45 3.75
CA ALA A 90 -5.17 16.17 3.09
C ALA A 90 -4.96 14.96 4.00
N GLY A 91 -4.13 15.07 5.04
CA GLY A 91 -3.96 14.02 6.05
C GLY A 91 -5.25 13.80 6.84
N VAL A 92 -5.95 14.88 7.18
CA VAL A 92 -7.27 14.82 7.82
C VAL A 92 -8.31 14.20 6.88
N ARG A 93 -8.38 14.62 5.61
CA ARG A 93 -9.28 14.03 4.60
C ARG A 93 -9.01 12.53 4.43
N ALA A 94 -7.74 12.14 4.29
CA ALA A 94 -7.31 10.76 4.13
C ALA A 94 -7.71 9.90 5.34
N MET A 95 -7.50 10.40 6.56
CA MET A 95 -7.90 9.69 7.77
C MET A 95 -9.42 9.47 7.85
N ALA A 96 -10.21 10.48 7.47
CA ALA A 96 -11.66 10.34 7.39
C ALA A 96 -12.06 9.24 6.39
N ILE A 97 -11.45 9.20 5.20
CA ILE A 97 -11.72 8.15 4.20
C ILE A 97 -11.39 6.76 4.74
N LEU A 98 -10.25 6.58 5.41
CA LEU A 98 -9.85 5.29 5.98
C LEU A 98 -10.86 4.75 6.99
N ARG A 99 -11.55 5.64 7.71
CA ARG A 99 -12.54 5.29 8.74
C ARG A 99 -13.97 5.18 8.23
N LEU A 100 -14.32 5.85 7.13
CA LEU A 100 -15.68 5.91 6.59
C LEU A 100 -16.04 4.66 5.75
N PRO A 101 -17.34 4.39 5.54
CA PRO A 101 -17.79 3.37 4.60
C PRO A 101 -17.28 3.62 3.17
N PRO A 102 -17.02 2.56 2.36
CA PRO A 102 -16.40 2.67 1.03
C PRO A 102 -17.05 3.67 0.06
N ALA A 103 -18.38 3.86 0.13
CA ALA A 103 -19.11 4.83 -0.70
C ALA A 103 -18.62 6.29 -0.55
N HIS A 104 -17.91 6.62 0.54
CA HIS A 104 -17.29 7.94 0.69
C HIS A 104 -15.96 8.07 -0.08
N ALA A 105 -15.22 6.97 -0.24
CA ALA A 105 -13.98 6.93 -1.01
C ALA A 105 -14.22 7.16 -2.50
N GLU A 106 -15.31 6.63 -3.06
CA GLU A 106 -15.68 6.81 -4.48
C GLU A 106 -15.75 8.29 -4.89
N ARG A 107 -16.34 9.12 -4.04
CA ARG A 107 -16.47 10.58 -4.27
C ARG A 107 -15.14 11.34 -4.22
N ARG A 108 -14.05 10.68 -3.80
CA ARG A 108 -12.73 11.28 -3.59
C ARG A 108 -11.63 10.65 -4.46
N ILE A 109 -11.99 9.82 -5.45
CA ILE A 109 -11.05 9.22 -6.42
C ILE A 109 -10.14 10.28 -7.07
N LYS A 110 -10.67 11.47 -7.37
CA LYS A 110 -9.96 12.58 -8.02
C LYS A 110 -9.46 13.64 -7.04
N ASP A 111 -9.26 13.32 -5.76
CA ASP A 111 -8.69 14.30 -4.81
C ASP A 111 -7.29 14.75 -5.30
N PRO A 112 -6.96 16.04 -5.23
CA PRO A 112 -5.67 16.54 -5.73
C PRO A 112 -4.47 16.01 -4.95
N ASP A 113 -4.62 15.64 -3.67
CA ASP A 113 -3.51 15.15 -2.87
C ASP A 113 -3.39 13.62 -2.94
N ARG A 114 -2.21 13.14 -3.30
CA ARG A 114 -1.87 11.71 -3.38
C ARG A 114 -2.19 10.94 -2.09
N ARG A 115 -2.03 11.53 -0.90
CA ARG A 115 -2.34 10.86 0.39
C ARG A 115 -3.81 10.48 0.48
N VAL A 116 -4.68 11.32 -0.07
CA VAL A 116 -6.12 11.05 -0.13
C VAL A 116 -6.39 9.94 -1.14
N ARG A 117 -5.82 10.02 -2.35
CA ARG A 117 -5.99 8.97 -3.36
C ARG A 117 -5.46 7.62 -2.89
N ILE A 118 -4.37 7.58 -2.13
CA ILE A 118 -3.87 6.37 -1.44
C ILE A 118 -4.93 5.81 -0.49
N ALA A 119 -5.52 6.65 0.37
CA ALA A 119 -6.59 6.23 1.28
C ALA A 119 -7.81 5.70 0.49
N VAL A 120 -8.17 6.35 -0.62
CA VAL A 120 -9.26 5.89 -1.50
C VAL A 120 -8.93 4.52 -2.09
N ALA A 121 -7.74 4.33 -2.66
CA ALA A 121 -7.29 3.05 -3.20
C ALA A 121 -7.24 1.95 -2.12
N HIS A 122 -7.07 2.30 -0.84
CA HIS A 122 -7.17 1.39 0.30
C HIS A 122 -8.62 1.10 0.76
N ARG A 123 -9.61 1.89 0.35
CA ARG A 123 -11.00 1.75 0.83
C ARG A 123 -12.01 1.31 -0.21
N LEU A 124 -11.76 1.56 -1.50
CA LEU A 124 -12.62 1.07 -2.57
C LEU A 124 -12.76 -0.46 -2.57
N HIS A 125 -13.91 -0.95 -3.02
CA HIS A 125 -14.09 -2.36 -3.33
C HIS A 125 -13.22 -2.75 -4.53
N ARG A 126 -12.89 -4.04 -4.66
CA ARG A 126 -11.87 -4.50 -5.63
C ARG A 126 -12.30 -4.21 -7.07
N GLU A 127 -13.59 -4.34 -7.32
CA GLU A 127 -14.28 -4.09 -8.57
C GLU A 127 -14.39 -2.60 -8.94
N GLN A 128 -14.12 -1.70 -7.99
CA GLN A 128 -14.20 -0.25 -8.18
C GLN A 128 -12.82 0.40 -8.37
N LEU A 129 -11.73 -0.38 -8.36
CA LEU A 129 -10.37 0.17 -8.43
C LEU A 129 -9.92 0.59 -9.83
N LEU A 130 -10.62 0.12 -10.88
CA LEU A 130 -10.23 0.37 -12.27
C LEU A 130 -10.01 1.86 -12.63
N PRO A 131 -10.82 2.83 -12.16
CA PRO A 131 -10.60 4.25 -12.42
C PRO A 131 -9.26 4.80 -11.90
N MET A 132 -8.62 4.10 -10.95
CA MET A 132 -7.34 4.49 -10.37
C MET A 132 -6.14 3.78 -11.02
N ALA A 133 -6.37 2.88 -11.98
CA ALA A 133 -5.31 2.12 -12.64
C ALA A 133 -4.34 3.01 -13.45
N ALA A 134 -4.79 4.21 -13.84
CA ALA A 134 -3.99 5.21 -14.55
C ALA A 134 -3.67 6.44 -13.68
N ASP A 135 -3.68 6.32 -12.35
CA ASP A 135 -3.28 7.42 -11.46
C ASP A 135 -1.85 7.87 -11.78
N GLU A 136 -1.59 9.18 -11.68
CA GLU A 136 -0.26 9.75 -11.89
C GLU A 136 0.77 9.21 -10.89
N ASP A 137 0.32 8.89 -9.66
CA ASP A 137 1.17 8.40 -8.59
C ASP A 137 1.35 6.87 -8.69
N GLY A 138 2.61 6.44 -8.88
CA GLY A 138 2.95 5.02 -8.98
C GLY A 138 2.61 4.21 -7.74
N TYR A 139 2.61 4.81 -6.55
CA TYR A 139 2.22 4.09 -5.33
C TYR A 139 0.71 3.82 -5.31
N VAL A 140 -0.13 4.75 -5.78
CA VAL A 140 -1.56 4.51 -6.00
C VAL A 140 -1.78 3.37 -7.00
N ARG A 141 -1.14 3.43 -8.17
CA ARG A 141 -1.23 2.34 -9.17
C ARG A 141 -0.76 1.01 -8.60
N SER A 142 0.28 0.99 -7.77
CA SER A 142 0.75 -0.23 -7.12
C SER A 142 -0.28 -0.84 -6.16
N ILE A 143 -1.09 -0.02 -5.47
CA ILE A 143 -2.20 -0.49 -4.62
C ILE A 143 -3.29 -1.11 -5.50
N VAL A 144 -3.63 -0.47 -6.62
CA VAL A 144 -4.57 -1.00 -7.61
C VAL A 144 -4.10 -2.35 -8.12
N ALA A 145 -2.85 -2.46 -8.60
CA ALA A 145 -2.28 -3.69 -9.11
C ALA A 145 -2.24 -4.82 -8.09
N ARG A 146 -2.13 -4.52 -6.79
CA ARG A 146 -2.17 -5.54 -5.71
C ARG A 146 -3.58 -5.99 -5.34
N ARG A 147 -4.59 -5.13 -5.53
CA ARG A 147 -5.93 -5.34 -4.98
C ARG A 147 -7.02 -5.63 -6.00
N ALA A 148 -6.93 -5.04 -7.19
CA ALA A 148 -7.92 -5.19 -8.24
C ALA A 148 -8.09 -6.68 -8.59
N GLU A 149 -9.29 -7.04 -9.04
CA GLU A 149 -9.56 -8.40 -9.50
C GLU A 149 -8.63 -8.79 -10.66
N PRO A 150 -8.17 -10.05 -10.75
CA PRO A 150 -7.27 -10.50 -11.82
C PRO A 150 -7.75 -10.15 -13.23
N GLY A 151 -9.07 -10.15 -13.47
CA GLY A 151 -9.67 -9.80 -14.76
C GLY A 151 -9.52 -8.32 -15.15
N MET A 152 -9.19 -7.44 -14.19
CA MET A 152 -8.98 -6.01 -14.42
C MET A 152 -7.52 -5.66 -14.71
N LEU A 153 -6.59 -6.53 -14.33
CA LEU A 153 -5.15 -6.30 -14.47
C LEU A 153 -4.62 -6.20 -15.91
N PRO A 154 -5.27 -6.71 -16.98
CA PRO A 154 -4.76 -6.55 -18.35
C PRO A 154 -4.48 -5.10 -18.77
N ILE A 155 -5.24 -4.12 -18.25
CA ILE A 155 -5.01 -2.68 -18.53
C ILE A 155 -3.67 -2.17 -17.98
N MET A 156 -3.09 -2.86 -16.99
CA MET A 156 -1.85 -2.47 -16.32
C MET A 156 -0.63 -3.24 -16.81
N ILE A 157 -0.76 -4.10 -17.83
CA ILE A 157 0.37 -4.87 -18.39
C ILE A 157 1.49 -3.95 -18.86
N GLY A 158 1.15 -2.80 -19.44
CA GLY A 158 2.11 -1.82 -19.94
C GLY A 158 2.44 -0.69 -18.97
N ASP A 159 2.26 -0.86 -17.65
CA ASP A 159 2.61 0.19 -16.69
C ASP A 159 4.09 0.59 -16.85
N ALA A 160 4.37 1.90 -16.73
CA ALA A 160 5.74 2.41 -16.82
C ALA A 160 6.66 1.83 -15.72
N ASP A 161 6.11 1.52 -14.55
CA ASP A 161 6.86 0.99 -13.41
C ASP A 161 7.02 -0.55 -13.53
N PRO A 162 8.24 -1.09 -13.66
CA PRO A 162 8.47 -2.53 -13.72
C PRO A 162 7.98 -3.26 -12.47
N GLU A 163 8.03 -2.66 -11.27
CA GLU A 163 7.52 -3.31 -10.05
C GLU A 163 6.00 -3.52 -10.11
N ILE A 164 5.28 -2.59 -10.76
CA ILE A 164 3.85 -2.76 -11.03
C ILE A 164 3.64 -3.87 -12.07
N ARG A 165 4.40 -3.87 -13.17
CA ARG A 165 4.30 -4.95 -14.18
C ARG A 165 4.61 -6.33 -13.58
N ARG A 166 5.55 -6.43 -12.63
CA ARG A 166 5.81 -7.66 -11.85
C ARG A 166 4.61 -8.08 -11.02
N ILE A 167 3.95 -7.16 -10.33
CA ILE A 167 2.70 -7.45 -9.58
C ILE A 167 1.61 -7.96 -10.54
N VAL A 168 1.48 -7.34 -11.72
CA VAL A 168 0.52 -7.74 -12.74
C VAL A 168 0.85 -9.14 -13.27
N ALA A 169 2.09 -9.42 -13.67
CA ALA A 169 2.53 -10.73 -14.16
C ALA A 169 2.23 -11.87 -13.16
N ARG A 170 2.41 -11.61 -11.85
CA ARG A 170 2.06 -12.58 -10.80
C ARG A 170 0.57 -12.90 -10.69
N ARG A 171 -0.31 -11.93 -11.00
CA ARG A 171 -1.74 -12.01 -10.64
C ARG A 171 -2.69 -12.12 -11.83
N VAL A 172 -2.32 -11.60 -13.01
CA VAL A 172 -3.21 -11.55 -14.18
C VAL A 172 -3.63 -12.96 -14.63
N GLY A 173 -4.76 -13.09 -15.32
CA GLY A 173 -5.17 -14.38 -15.89
C GLY A 173 -4.07 -15.00 -16.78
N THR A 174 -3.92 -16.33 -16.73
CA THR A 174 -2.81 -17.03 -17.41
C THR A 174 -2.80 -16.84 -18.93
N GLY A 175 -3.96 -16.60 -19.55
CA GLY A 175 -4.08 -16.28 -20.97
C GLY A 175 -3.41 -14.98 -21.41
N TRP A 176 -3.03 -14.11 -20.46
CA TRP A 176 -2.35 -12.84 -20.74
C TRP A 176 -0.83 -12.92 -20.62
N LEU A 177 -0.27 -14.04 -20.12
CA LEU A 177 1.16 -14.11 -19.78
C LEU A 177 2.09 -14.02 -21.00
N ASP A 178 1.61 -14.38 -22.18
CA ASP A 178 2.34 -14.22 -23.46
C ASP A 178 2.70 -12.76 -23.75
N ARG A 179 1.91 -11.79 -23.23
CA ARG A 179 2.18 -10.36 -23.40
C ARG A 179 3.46 -9.89 -22.71
N PHE A 180 3.99 -10.65 -21.74
CA PHE A 180 5.22 -10.30 -21.03
C PHE A 180 6.49 -10.80 -21.71
N ARG A 181 6.42 -11.59 -22.78
CA ARG A 181 7.62 -12.13 -23.45
C ARG A 181 8.58 -11.05 -23.96
N ALA A 182 8.03 -9.90 -24.36
CA ALA A 182 8.79 -8.76 -24.83
C ALA A 182 8.96 -7.67 -23.75
N ASP A 183 8.65 -7.95 -22.48
CA ASP A 183 8.89 -6.97 -21.42
C ASP A 183 10.40 -6.67 -21.35
N PRO A 184 10.81 -5.39 -21.34
CA PRO A 184 12.22 -5.04 -21.28
C PRO A 184 12.89 -5.47 -19.97
N ASP A 185 12.12 -5.65 -18.89
CA ASP A 185 12.67 -6.08 -17.60
C ASP A 185 12.64 -7.61 -17.46
N PRO A 186 13.80 -8.29 -17.39
CA PRO A 186 13.87 -9.74 -17.22
C PRO A 186 13.25 -10.22 -15.90
N LEU A 187 13.18 -9.38 -14.86
CA LEU A 187 12.48 -9.73 -13.62
C LEU A 187 10.97 -9.78 -13.82
N VAL A 188 10.40 -8.99 -14.73
CA VAL A 188 8.99 -9.12 -15.11
C VAL A 188 8.77 -10.41 -15.90
N ARG A 189 9.61 -10.68 -16.89
CA ARG A 189 9.54 -11.92 -17.70
C ARG A 189 9.67 -13.15 -16.82
N ARG A 190 10.56 -13.13 -15.83
CA ARG A 190 10.74 -14.17 -14.83
C ARG A 190 9.46 -14.44 -14.02
N GLU A 191 8.74 -13.41 -13.59
CA GLU A 191 7.45 -13.58 -12.88
C GLU A 191 6.38 -14.23 -13.75
N ALA A 192 6.39 -13.95 -15.06
CA ALA A 192 5.51 -14.62 -16.01
C ALA A 192 5.95 -16.08 -16.29
N ALA A 193 7.26 -16.33 -16.41
CA ALA A 193 7.84 -17.65 -16.60
C ALA A 193 7.52 -18.59 -15.44
N LEU A 194 7.52 -18.10 -14.19
CA LEU A 194 7.11 -18.88 -13.00
C LEU A 194 5.70 -19.48 -13.12
N ARG A 195 4.84 -18.88 -13.96
CA ARG A 195 3.44 -19.30 -14.14
C ARG A 195 3.20 -20.01 -15.47
N ARG A 196 3.99 -19.70 -16.50
CA ARG A 196 3.92 -20.31 -17.84
C ARG A 196 5.33 -20.52 -18.41
N PRO A 197 6.10 -21.49 -17.88
CA PRO A 197 7.51 -21.68 -18.23
C PRO A 197 7.75 -21.85 -19.74
N GLY A 198 6.92 -22.67 -20.42
CA GLY A 198 7.08 -22.97 -21.85
C GLY A 198 7.06 -21.75 -22.79
N LEU A 199 6.53 -20.61 -22.37
CA LEU A 199 6.56 -19.37 -23.17
C LEU A 199 7.96 -18.71 -23.22
N PHE A 200 8.86 -19.09 -22.30
CA PHE A 200 10.13 -18.41 -22.04
C PHE A 200 11.35 -19.33 -22.18
N VAL A 201 11.21 -20.49 -22.82
CA VAL A 201 12.31 -21.45 -23.05
C VAL A 201 13.50 -20.79 -23.77
N GLN A 202 13.21 -19.90 -24.71
CA GLN A 202 14.19 -19.20 -25.55
C GLN A 202 14.45 -17.76 -25.09
N ASP A 203 14.19 -17.44 -23.82
CA ASP A 203 14.44 -16.10 -23.29
C ASP A 203 15.95 -15.79 -23.32
N ASP A 204 16.32 -14.54 -23.56
CA ASP A 204 17.72 -14.14 -23.63
C ASP A 204 18.38 -14.09 -22.24
N ASP A 205 17.61 -13.85 -21.18
CA ASP A 205 18.11 -13.76 -19.82
C ASP A 205 18.17 -15.13 -19.15
N LEU A 206 19.38 -15.51 -18.72
CA LEU A 206 19.64 -16.80 -18.06
C LEU A 206 18.77 -17.03 -16.81
N ARG A 207 18.36 -15.99 -16.09
CA ARG A 207 17.53 -16.12 -14.88
C ARG A 207 16.10 -16.51 -15.23
N VAL A 208 15.62 -16.11 -16.40
CA VAL A 208 14.31 -16.51 -16.91
C VAL A 208 14.37 -17.95 -17.39
N ARG A 209 15.38 -18.31 -18.20
CA ARG A 209 15.59 -19.70 -18.65
C ARG A 209 15.82 -20.66 -17.48
N HIS A 210 16.51 -20.24 -16.43
CA HIS A 210 16.67 -21.03 -15.20
C HIS A 210 15.33 -21.38 -14.54
N VAL A 211 14.40 -20.41 -14.45
CA VAL A 211 13.04 -20.69 -13.96
C VAL A 211 12.34 -21.74 -14.81
N VAL A 212 12.57 -21.73 -16.13
CA VAL A 212 12.02 -22.74 -17.03
C VAL A 212 12.66 -24.12 -16.77
N ALA A 213 13.97 -24.18 -16.53
CA ALA A 213 14.64 -25.43 -16.15
C ALA A 213 14.12 -25.98 -14.81
N GLU A 214 13.85 -25.12 -13.83
CA GLU A 214 13.36 -25.53 -12.50
C GLU A 214 11.91 -26.03 -12.53
N SER A 215 11.04 -25.37 -13.30
CA SER A 215 9.58 -25.51 -13.16
C SER A 215 8.83 -25.95 -14.41
N GLY A 216 9.51 -26.02 -15.56
CA GLY A 216 8.91 -26.35 -16.85
C GLY A 216 8.37 -27.78 -16.94
N ALA A 217 7.53 -28.01 -17.95
CA ALA A 217 7.10 -29.36 -18.29
C ALA A 217 8.25 -30.14 -18.95
N ALA A 218 8.13 -31.46 -19.03
CA ALA A 218 9.19 -32.31 -19.58
C ALA A 218 9.63 -31.91 -21.00
N ALA A 219 8.73 -31.37 -21.84
CA ALA A 219 9.08 -30.86 -23.16
C ALA A 219 9.93 -29.58 -23.08
N ASP A 220 9.53 -28.63 -22.24
CA ASP A 220 10.22 -27.36 -22.02
C ASP A 220 11.63 -27.60 -21.47
N VAL A 221 11.75 -28.46 -20.46
CA VAL A 221 13.02 -28.76 -19.79
C VAL A 221 13.98 -29.53 -20.71
N ARG A 222 13.48 -30.44 -21.56
CA ARG A 222 14.32 -31.13 -22.56
C ARG A 222 14.97 -30.16 -23.54
N ALA A 223 14.29 -29.09 -23.90
CA ALA A 223 14.85 -28.07 -24.80
C ALA A 223 16.02 -27.28 -24.18
N LEU A 224 16.23 -27.39 -22.87
CA LEU A 224 17.31 -26.73 -22.13
C LEU A 224 18.52 -27.63 -21.83
N LEU A 225 18.52 -28.88 -22.33
CA LEU A 225 19.64 -29.80 -22.13
C LEU A 225 20.92 -29.37 -22.85
N ASP A 226 20.79 -28.55 -23.89
CA ASP A 226 21.91 -27.98 -24.66
C ASP A 226 22.03 -26.46 -24.44
N ASP A 227 21.49 -25.93 -23.33
CA ASP A 227 21.61 -24.50 -23.01
C ASP A 227 23.09 -24.10 -22.88
N PRO A 228 23.52 -22.92 -23.37
CA PRO A 228 24.90 -22.47 -23.23
C PRO A 228 25.36 -22.38 -21.77
N GLU A 229 24.45 -22.16 -20.81
CA GLU A 229 24.80 -22.02 -19.40
C GLU A 229 24.75 -23.36 -18.65
N ASP A 230 25.86 -23.74 -18.03
CA ASP A 230 26.02 -25.02 -17.30
C ASP A 230 24.95 -25.21 -16.22
N ILE A 231 24.69 -24.17 -15.43
CA ILE A 231 23.70 -24.18 -14.35
C ILE A 231 22.28 -24.50 -14.85
N ILE A 232 21.94 -24.07 -16.07
CA ILE A 232 20.63 -24.34 -16.67
C ILE A 232 20.58 -25.81 -17.10
N ARG A 233 21.62 -26.33 -17.76
CA ARG A 233 21.69 -27.73 -18.18
C ARG A 233 21.61 -28.68 -16.97
N GLU A 234 22.38 -28.40 -15.91
CA GLU A 234 22.40 -29.19 -14.69
C GLU A 234 21.02 -29.22 -14.00
N THR A 235 20.37 -28.06 -13.92
CA THR A 235 19.03 -27.91 -13.37
C THR A 235 18.00 -28.66 -14.21
N ALA A 236 18.10 -28.59 -15.54
CA ALA A 236 17.22 -29.31 -16.46
C ALA A 236 17.36 -30.84 -16.34
N VAL A 237 18.59 -31.36 -16.25
CA VAL A 237 18.85 -32.78 -16.00
C VAL A 237 18.21 -33.23 -14.68
N THR A 238 18.42 -32.45 -13.61
CA THR A 238 17.86 -32.74 -12.28
C THR A 238 16.34 -32.77 -12.30
N ARG A 239 15.72 -31.77 -12.93
CA ARG A 239 14.26 -31.68 -13.05
C ARG A 239 13.67 -32.83 -13.86
N LEU A 240 14.32 -33.25 -14.94
CA LEU A 240 13.88 -34.39 -15.74
C LEU A 240 13.96 -35.72 -14.99
N ALA A 241 14.98 -35.92 -14.14
CA ALA A 241 15.04 -37.08 -13.27
C ALA A 241 13.86 -37.10 -12.28
N GLN A 242 13.59 -35.99 -11.61
CA GLN A 242 12.46 -35.84 -10.68
C GLN A 242 11.10 -36.12 -11.35
N LEU A 243 10.91 -35.63 -12.58
CA LEU A 243 9.66 -35.86 -13.33
C LEU A 243 9.47 -37.32 -13.75
N LYS A 244 10.55 -38.11 -13.90
CA LYS A 244 10.48 -39.55 -14.18
C LYS A 244 10.18 -40.38 -12.94
N GLU A 245 10.69 -39.96 -11.78
CA GLU A 245 10.47 -40.65 -10.50
C GLU A 245 9.05 -40.44 -9.95
N GLY A 246 8.42 -39.32 -10.28
CA GLY A 246 7.06 -38.97 -9.84
C GLY A 246 5.93 -39.33 -10.81
N ALA A 247 6.23 -39.95 -11.96
CA ALA A 247 5.26 -40.39 -12.96
C ALA A 247 4.96 -41.87 -12.82
#